data_AF-A0A433XG91-F1
#
_entry.id   AF-A0A433XG91-F1
#
_cell.length_a   1.000
_cell.length_b   1.000
_cell.length_c   1.000
_cell.angle_alpha   90.00
_cell.angle_beta   90.00
_cell.angle_gamma   90.00
#
_symmetry.space_group_name_H-M   'P 1'
#
loop_
_entity.id
_entity.type
_entity.pdbx_description
1 polymer ?
#
loop_
_entity_poly.entity_id
_entity_poly.type
_entity_poly.pdbx_seq_one_letter_code
_entity_poly.pdbx_strand_id
1 'polypeptide(L)'
;MTKWPQLDYLGWRETCSALHLYLQIVGKYRLAHTPWLNHSWNATFYVTPRGLSTSPIPDGPGIEILFDLLEHRVVGACGAGRTLSFPLGPTTVADFHARFVQLVSDLGGTPTFNGSPNEVPFPVPFAEDDRDRPYDGDAVQSFHQALIATDRVFNRFRTAFLGKSSPVHLFWGALDLAVTRFSGRRAPLHPGGIPALPDDVAQEAYDREVSSAGFWPGGGGIEYPAFYAYAYPAPGSYRAASVKPEGAFWHETLSEFVLPYEAVQSAADPDEALMAFLVSTYEAAADLGGWDRDLLECSPGKPRQVRPPDAVQAVAAPMHGKEAVEREDGPTKGRYRLVIDGAEAEMTYSRAGEGLIIIDHTEVPAALRGRKIGERLVRQAIEDARRDGVIIMPLCPFAKAQISRHPDWQDVVRMA
;
A
#
# COMPACT_ATOMS: atom_id res chain seq x y z
N MET A 1 -17.08 5.11 23.54
CA MET A 1 -17.45 5.19 22.11
C MET A 1 -17.17 6.60 21.67
N THR A 2 -16.24 6.78 20.73
CA THR A 2 -15.96 8.09 20.15
C THR A 2 -17.15 8.48 19.28
N LYS A 3 -17.80 9.59 19.59
CA LYS A 3 -19.00 10.05 18.89
C LYS A 3 -18.61 10.55 17.50
N TRP A 4 -19.27 10.05 16.45
CA TRP A 4 -19.17 10.61 15.11
C TRP A 4 -19.86 11.98 15.10
N PRO A 5 -19.13 13.10 14.89
CA PRO A 5 -19.72 14.44 14.94
C PRO A 5 -20.62 14.68 13.73
N GLN A 6 -21.56 15.62 13.85
CA GLN A 6 -22.28 16.13 12.68
C GLN A 6 -21.37 17.09 11.91
N LEU A 7 -21.39 17.00 10.59
CA LEU A 7 -20.64 17.87 9.70
C LEU A 7 -21.62 18.54 8.73
N ASP A 8 -21.82 19.85 8.87
CA ASP A 8 -22.57 20.66 7.92
C ASP A 8 -21.58 21.37 6.99
N TYR A 9 -21.26 20.74 5.85
CA TYR A 9 -20.31 21.31 4.89
C TYR A 9 -20.70 22.71 4.42
N LEU A 10 -21.99 22.95 4.15
CA LEU A 10 -22.45 24.23 3.63
C LEU A 10 -22.25 25.36 4.64
N GLY A 11 -22.47 25.08 5.94
CA GLY A 11 -22.30 26.05 7.02
C GLY A 11 -20.85 26.53 7.21
N TRP A 12 -19.86 25.66 6.99
CA TRP A 12 -18.43 25.98 7.22
C TRP A 12 -17.56 25.99 5.96
N ARG A 13 -18.14 25.90 4.75
CA ARG A 13 -17.39 25.77 3.49
C ARG A 13 -16.27 26.80 3.30
N GLU A 14 -16.50 28.05 3.73
CA GLU A 14 -15.52 29.12 3.62
C GLU A 14 -14.33 28.90 4.58
N THR A 15 -14.60 28.43 5.80
CA THR A 15 -13.57 28.01 6.76
C THR A 15 -12.83 26.76 6.27
N CYS A 16 -13.54 25.79 5.69
CA CYS A 16 -12.95 24.60 5.08
C CYS A 16 -12.01 24.96 3.93
N SER A 17 -12.43 25.86 3.03
CA SER A 17 -11.61 26.37 1.92
C SER A 17 -10.37 27.14 2.42
N ALA A 18 -10.51 27.95 3.47
CA ALA A 18 -9.37 28.64 4.06
C ALA A 18 -8.36 27.65 4.69
N LEU A 19 -8.86 26.70 5.47
CA LEU A 19 -8.05 25.65 6.10
C LEU A 19 -7.33 24.79 5.05
N HIS A 20 -8.00 24.48 3.93
CA HIS A 20 -7.39 23.80 2.78
C HIS A 20 -6.14 24.53 2.30
N LEU A 21 -6.24 25.83 2.01
CA LEU A 21 -5.13 26.64 1.52
C LEU A 21 -4.02 26.79 2.56
N TYR A 22 -4.36 26.90 3.84
CA TYR A 22 -3.37 26.93 4.93
C TYR A 22 -2.58 25.61 5.02
N LEU A 23 -3.27 24.47 4.88
CA LEU A 23 -2.63 23.16 4.82
C LEU A 23 -1.76 23.02 3.57
N GLN A 24 -2.16 23.58 2.42
CA GLN A 24 -1.32 23.58 1.22
C GLN A 24 -0.02 24.34 1.42
N ILE A 25 -0.04 25.51 2.07
CA ILE A 25 1.18 26.30 2.35
C ILE A 25 2.19 25.46 3.13
N VAL A 26 1.75 24.86 4.24
CA VAL A 26 2.61 24.04 5.10
C VAL A 26 3.01 22.74 4.41
N GLY A 27 2.09 22.12 3.67
CA GLY A 27 2.31 20.91 2.91
C GLY A 27 3.33 21.08 1.78
N LYS A 28 3.32 22.23 1.09
CA LYS A 28 4.30 22.60 0.07
C LYS A 28 5.68 22.85 0.64
N TYR A 29 5.76 23.45 1.83
CA TYR A 29 7.01 23.52 2.58
C TYR A 29 7.53 22.11 2.93
N ARG A 30 6.70 21.24 3.50
CA ARG A 30 7.08 19.84 3.76
C ARG A 30 7.58 19.14 2.49
N LEU A 31 6.85 19.30 1.38
CA LEU A 31 7.17 18.70 0.08
C LEU A 31 8.53 19.17 -0.45
N ALA A 32 8.81 20.47 -0.40
CA ALA A 32 10.05 21.05 -0.91
C ALA A 32 11.29 20.64 -0.10
N HIS A 33 11.11 20.33 1.20
CA HIS A 33 12.21 20.07 2.13
C HIS A 33 12.38 18.60 2.52
N THR A 34 11.52 17.69 2.05
CA THR A 34 11.61 16.26 2.39
C THR A 34 11.95 15.43 1.15
N PRO A 35 12.95 14.54 1.19
CA PRO A 35 13.23 13.63 0.09
C PRO A 35 11.98 12.90 -0.41
N TRP A 36 11.87 12.79 -1.73
CA TRP A 36 10.70 12.18 -2.36
C TRP A 36 10.53 10.74 -1.88
N LEU A 37 9.34 10.42 -1.37
CA LEU A 37 8.93 9.06 -1.06
C LEU A 37 7.88 8.65 -2.08
N ASN A 38 7.84 7.35 -2.38
CA ASN A 38 6.92 6.80 -3.36
C ASN A 38 5.48 7.28 -3.15
N HIS A 39 4.82 7.64 -4.24
CA HIS A 39 3.45 8.18 -4.31
C HIS A 39 3.25 9.48 -3.52
N SER A 40 4.25 10.35 -3.52
CA SER A 40 4.26 11.64 -2.79
C SER A 40 3.95 11.54 -1.29
N TRP A 41 4.13 10.38 -0.66
CA TRP A 41 3.78 10.15 0.74
C TRP A 41 4.57 11.04 1.71
N ASN A 42 5.73 11.55 1.29
CA ASN A 42 6.56 12.50 2.03
C ASN A 42 5.89 13.86 2.27
N ALA A 43 4.80 14.21 1.58
CA ALA A 43 4.20 15.54 1.61
C ALA A 43 2.98 15.69 2.55
N THR A 44 2.49 14.60 3.14
CA THR A 44 1.14 14.50 3.74
C THR A 44 1.01 15.14 5.14
N PHE A 45 -0.11 14.99 5.82
CA PHE A 45 -0.26 15.25 7.26
C PHE A 45 -0.78 14.00 7.98
N TYR A 46 -0.52 13.90 9.28
CA TYR A 46 -1.00 12.81 10.13
C TYR A 46 -1.96 13.34 11.20
N VAL A 47 -3.04 12.60 11.42
CA VAL A 47 -4.01 12.92 12.47
C VAL A 47 -3.37 12.68 13.84
N THR A 48 -3.49 13.67 14.72
CA THR A 48 -3.03 13.60 16.10
C THR A 48 -4.20 13.87 17.04
N PRO A 49 -4.07 13.57 18.35
CA PRO A 49 -5.10 13.93 19.34
C PRO A 49 -5.41 15.43 19.42
N ARG A 50 -4.57 16.31 18.87
CA ARG A 50 -4.76 17.78 18.88
C ARG A 50 -5.10 18.38 17.51
N GLY A 51 -4.88 17.66 16.42
CA GLY A 51 -5.10 18.18 15.07
C GLY A 51 -4.28 17.44 14.01
N LEU A 52 -3.50 18.16 13.20
CA LEU A 52 -2.75 17.61 12.06
C LEU A 52 -1.26 17.95 12.17
N SER A 53 -0.37 16.95 12.13
CA SER A 53 1.08 17.15 12.19
C SER A 53 1.77 16.74 10.89
N THR A 54 2.83 17.46 10.52
CA THR A 54 3.73 17.11 9.43
C THR A 54 4.67 15.96 9.75
N SER A 55 4.84 15.57 11.02
CA SER A 55 6.06 14.89 11.51
C SER A 55 7.33 15.71 11.23
N PRO A 56 8.54 15.26 11.64
CA PRO A 56 9.77 16.02 11.39
C PRO A 56 10.06 16.23 9.89
N ILE A 57 10.24 17.49 9.51
CA ILE A 57 10.71 17.97 8.21
C ILE A 57 12.23 18.17 8.32
N PRO A 58 13.05 17.59 7.42
CA PRO A 58 14.50 17.67 7.52
C PRO A 58 15.04 19.00 6.95
N ASP A 59 14.65 20.11 7.58
CA ASP A 59 15.13 21.45 7.29
C ASP A 59 15.73 22.11 8.54
N GLY A 60 16.89 22.75 8.39
CA GLY A 60 17.66 23.31 9.50
C GLY A 60 17.86 22.31 10.66
N PRO A 61 17.48 22.65 11.92
CA PRO A 61 17.57 21.75 13.07
C PRO A 61 16.54 20.59 13.08
N GLY A 62 15.76 20.43 12.01
CA GLY A 62 14.57 19.59 11.95
C GLY A 62 13.37 20.34 12.52
N ILE A 63 12.27 20.42 11.76
CA ILE A 63 11.09 21.21 12.11
C ILE A 63 9.84 20.35 12.02
N GLU A 64 9.00 20.39 13.05
CA GLU A 64 7.64 19.82 13.02
C GLU A 64 6.63 20.96 13.06
N ILE A 65 5.61 20.90 12.19
CA ILE A 65 4.48 21.81 12.21
C ILE A 65 3.22 21.05 12.61
N LEU A 66 2.55 21.53 13.64
CA LEU A 66 1.27 21.04 14.14
C LEU A 66 0.21 22.13 13.94
N PHE A 67 -0.84 21.81 13.20
CA PHE A 67 -2.11 22.52 13.31
C PHE A 67 -2.83 22.01 14.56
N ASP A 68 -2.78 22.78 15.64
CA ASP A 68 -3.48 22.51 16.90
C ASP A 68 -4.92 23.03 16.74
N LEU A 69 -5.81 22.12 16.32
CA LEU A 69 -7.21 22.41 15.98
C LEU A 69 -8.09 22.54 17.23
N LEU A 70 -7.59 22.16 18.41
CA LEU A 70 -8.27 22.34 19.69
C LEU A 70 -8.02 23.73 20.29
N GLU A 71 -6.77 24.20 20.23
CA GLU A 71 -6.40 25.55 20.70
C GLU A 71 -6.37 26.60 19.58
N HIS A 72 -6.77 26.21 18.36
CA HIS A 72 -6.84 27.08 17.18
C HIS A 72 -5.54 27.87 16.97
N ARG A 73 -4.44 27.14 16.76
CA ARG A 73 -3.12 27.72 16.45
C ARG A 73 -2.27 26.81 15.57
N VAL A 74 -1.30 27.41 14.90
CA VAL A 74 -0.21 26.69 14.25
C VAL A 74 0.99 26.72 15.19
N VAL A 75 1.52 25.54 15.53
CA VAL A 75 2.69 25.37 16.39
C VAL A 75 3.83 24.82 15.54
N GLY A 76 4.99 25.48 15.58
CA GLY A 76 6.22 24.96 15.03
C GLY A 76 7.19 24.62 16.15
N ALA A 77 7.71 23.41 16.15
CA ALA A 77 8.76 22.96 17.06
C ALA A 77 10.00 22.58 16.26
N CYS A 78 11.19 22.81 16.83
CA CYS A 78 12.43 22.41 16.18
C CYS A 78 13.29 21.50 17.06
N GLY A 79 14.17 20.70 16.45
CA GLY A 79 15.02 19.72 17.13
C GLY A 79 15.99 20.31 18.17
N ALA A 80 16.17 21.63 18.18
CA ALA A 80 16.92 22.35 19.20
C ALA A 80 16.09 22.69 20.47
N GLY A 81 14.82 22.25 20.54
CA GLY A 81 13.94 22.45 21.69
C GLY A 81 13.16 23.77 21.68
N ARG A 82 13.30 24.59 20.64
CA ARG A 82 12.51 25.83 20.48
C ARG A 82 11.12 25.49 19.95
N THR A 83 10.11 26.13 20.54
CA THR A 83 8.72 26.04 20.08
C THR A 83 8.16 27.45 19.93
N LEU A 84 7.51 27.70 18.81
CA LEU A 84 6.84 28.96 18.47
C LEU A 84 5.43 28.66 17.97
N SER A 85 4.54 29.64 18.00
CA SER A 85 3.19 29.46 17.49
C SER A 85 2.54 30.78 17.10
N PHE A 86 1.52 30.70 16.23
CA PHE A 86 0.62 31.81 15.96
C PHE A 86 -0.85 31.35 15.88
N PRO A 87 -1.84 32.20 16.21
CA PRO A 87 -3.25 31.84 16.17
C PRO A 87 -3.74 31.46 14.77
N LEU A 88 -4.60 30.46 14.72
CA LEU A 88 -5.39 30.05 13.56
C LEU A 88 -6.80 30.60 13.76
N GLY A 89 -7.20 31.57 12.94
CA GLY A 89 -8.44 32.31 13.10
C GLY A 89 -8.79 33.08 11.83
N PRO A 90 -9.74 34.03 11.88
CA PRO A 90 -10.10 34.84 10.73
C PRO A 90 -8.88 35.64 10.23
N THR A 91 -8.48 35.44 8.98
CA THR A 91 -7.29 36.05 8.36
C THR A 91 -7.34 35.88 6.84
N THR A 92 -6.50 36.60 6.09
CA THR A 92 -6.28 36.33 4.67
C THR A 92 -5.29 35.18 4.47
N VAL A 93 -5.23 34.63 3.25
CA VAL A 93 -4.25 33.59 2.91
C VAL A 93 -2.84 34.19 2.80
N ALA A 94 -2.72 35.42 2.31
CA ALA A 94 -1.45 36.16 2.27
C ALA A 94 -0.87 36.38 3.67
N ASP A 95 -1.69 36.77 4.64
CA ASP A 95 -1.26 36.97 6.03
C ASP A 95 -0.85 35.65 6.69
N PHE A 96 -1.62 34.57 6.49
CA PHE A 96 -1.24 33.25 7.00
C PHE A 96 0.11 32.81 6.41
N HIS A 97 0.29 32.97 5.09
CA HIS A 97 1.53 32.66 4.39
C HIS A 97 2.72 33.43 4.98
N ALA A 98 2.60 34.75 5.17
CA ALA A 98 3.65 35.58 5.74
C ALA A 98 4.03 35.16 7.17
N ARG A 99 3.04 34.86 8.02
CA ARG A 99 3.26 34.39 9.39
C ARG A 99 3.95 33.02 9.43
N PHE A 100 3.59 32.12 8.51
CA PHE A 100 4.22 30.83 8.40
C PHE A 100 5.68 30.92 7.93
N VAL A 101 5.97 31.74 6.92
CA VAL A 101 7.34 32.01 6.46
C VAL A 101 8.21 32.55 7.61
N GLN A 102 7.68 33.50 8.39
CA GLN A 102 8.37 34.02 9.57
C GLN A 102 8.58 32.93 10.64
N LEU A 103 7.56 32.12 10.93
CA LEU A 103 7.64 31.02 11.89
C LEU A 103 8.79 30.05 11.56
N VAL A 104 8.88 29.61 10.30
CA VAL A 104 9.93 28.69 9.84
C VAL A 104 11.31 29.35 9.95
N SER A 105 11.45 30.61 9.52
CA SER A 105 12.71 31.36 9.61
C SER A 105 13.19 31.48 11.06
N ASP A 106 12.28 31.82 11.97
CA ASP A 106 12.57 31.96 13.39
C ASP A 106 12.94 30.63 14.06
N LEU A 107 12.43 29.51 13.56
CA LEU A 107 12.80 28.16 14.03
C LEU A 107 14.16 27.68 13.47
N GLY A 108 14.77 28.45 12.56
CA GLY A 108 16.05 28.14 11.94
C GLY A 108 15.94 27.32 10.65
N GLY A 109 14.75 27.27 10.04
CA GLY A 109 14.52 26.69 8.73
C GLY A 109 14.68 27.70 7.58
N THR A 110 14.54 27.21 6.35
CA THR A 110 14.63 27.95 5.10
C THR A 110 13.25 27.86 4.42
N PRO A 111 12.37 28.87 4.52
CA PRO A 111 10.99 28.77 4.02
C PRO A 111 10.90 28.93 2.48
N THR A 112 11.46 27.98 1.73
CA THR A 112 11.49 28.00 0.26
C THR A 112 10.59 26.93 -0.32
N PHE A 113 9.49 27.33 -0.96
CA PHE A 113 8.55 26.42 -1.61
C PHE A 113 7.76 27.13 -2.70
N ASN A 114 7.08 26.37 -3.56
CA ASN A 114 6.22 26.95 -4.59
C ASN A 114 5.02 27.68 -3.94
N GLY A 115 4.83 28.96 -4.28
CA GLY A 115 3.85 29.84 -3.65
C GLY A 115 2.43 29.80 -4.23
N SER A 116 2.10 28.85 -5.11
CA SER A 116 0.78 28.75 -5.74
C SER A 116 0.03 27.48 -5.33
N PRO A 117 -1.30 27.52 -5.11
CA PRO A 117 -2.10 26.32 -4.84
C PRO A 117 -2.04 25.27 -5.96
N ASN A 118 -2.13 23.99 -5.58
CA ASN A 118 -2.36 22.86 -6.49
C ASN A 118 -3.81 22.37 -6.37
N GLU A 119 -4.31 21.67 -7.40
CA GLU A 119 -5.62 21.00 -7.41
C GLU A 119 -6.82 21.95 -7.24
N VAL A 120 -6.57 23.25 -7.34
CA VAL A 120 -7.57 24.32 -7.30
C VAL A 120 -7.67 24.94 -8.70
N PRO A 121 -8.85 25.02 -9.31
CA PRO A 121 -9.05 25.72 -10.57
C PRO A 121 -8.72 27.22 -10.43
N PHE A 122 -7.96 27.77 -11.39
CA PHE A 122 -7.57 29.19 -11.44
C PHE A 122 -6.96 29.69 -10.11
N PRO A 123 -5.84 29.09 -9.66
CA PRO A 123 -5.31 29.36 -8.33
C PRO A 123 -4.74 30.78 -8.24
N VAL A 124 -5.08 31.51 -7.18
CA VAL A 124 -4.43 32.76 -6.79
C VAL A 124 -3.18 32.41 -5.97
N PRO A 125 -2.00 32.98 -6.28
CA PRO A 125 -0.80 32.77 -5.46
C PRO A 125 -1.06 33.11 -3.99
N PHE A 126 -0.50 32.32 -3.05
CA PHE A 126 -0.81 32.47 -1.63
C PHE A 126 -0.51 33.87 -1.09
N ALA A 127 0.62 34.46 -1.53
CA ALA A 127 1.05 35.79 -1.12
C ALA A 127 0.20 36.94 -1.71
N GLU A 128 -0.68 36.64 -2.68
CA GLU A 128 -1.54 37.61 -3.36
C GLU A 128 -3.03 37.44 -2.99
N ASP A 129 -3.37 36.41 -2.23
CA ASP A 129 -4.77 36.15 -1.81
C ASP A 129 -5.10 36.91 -0.52
N ASP A 130 -5.40 38.20 -0.69
CA ASP A 130 -5.82 39.16 0.35
C ASP A 130 -7.31 39.10 0.69
N ARG A 131 -8.04 38.04 0.27
CA ARG A 131 -9.46 37.90 0.60
C ARG A 131 -9.63 37.52 2.07
N ASP A 132 -10.51 38.24 2.76
CA ASP A 132 -10.91 37.90 4.13
C ASP A 132 -11.50 36.49 4.19
N ARG A 133 -10.98 35.65 5.09
CA ARG A 133 -11.52 34.30 5.31
C ARG A 133 -12.16 34.20 6.70
N PRO A 134 -13.44 33.80 6.81
CA PRO A 134 -14.05 33.51 8.09
C PRO A 134 -13.47 32.23 8.68
N TYR A 135 -13.50 32.13 10.02
CA TYR A 135 -13.02 30.96 10.73
C TYR A 135 -14.01 30.55 11.82
N ASP A 136 -14.67 29.41 11.59
CA ASP A 136 -15.51 28.74 12.57
C ASP A 136 -14.70 27.66 13.32
N GLY A 137 -14.36 27.97 14.58
CA GLY A 137 -13.59 27.06 15.43
C GLY A 137 -14.35 25.78 15.79
N ASP A 138 -15.66 25.86 16.01
CA ASP A 138 -16.49 24.71 16.40
C ASP A 138 -16.63 23.73 15.22
N ALA A 139 -16.77 24.24 14.00
CA ALA A 139 -16.77 23.44 12.78
C ALA A 139 -15.42 22.75 12.56
N VAL A 140 -14.29 23.45 12.78
CA VAL A 140 -12.94 22.88 12.67
C VAL A 140 -12.70 21.78 13.71
N GLN A 141 -13.18 21.96 14.95
CA GLN A 141 -13.12 20.90 15.95
C GLN A 141 -13.99 19.69 15.57
N SER A 142 -15.19 19.94 15.01
CA SER A 142 -16.05 18.86 14.50
C SER A 142 -15.38 18.09 13.36
N PHE A 143 -14.73 18.78 12.43
CA PHE A 143 -13.92 18.16 11.39
C PHE A 143 -12.76 17.33 11.98
N HIS A 144 -12.04 17.86 12.97
CA HIS A 144 -10.97 17.12 13.65
C HIS A 144 -11.47 15.84 14.32
N GLN A 145 -12.63 15.89 15.00
CA GLN A 145 -13.25 14.71 15.59
C GLN A 145 -13.68 13.68 14.54
N ALA A 146 -14.15 14.13 13.36
CA ALA A 146 -14.43 13.24 12.23
C ALA A 146 -13.14 12.58 11.70
N LEU A 147 -12.04 13.32 11.58
CA LEU A 147 -10.74 12.76 11.20
C LEU A 147 -10.26 11.70 12.20
N ILE A 148 -10.39 11.93 13.52
CA ILE A 148 -10.05 10.93 14.55
C ILE A 148 -10.93 9.68 14.41
N ALA A 149 -12.23 9.84 14.14
CA ALA A 149 -13.15 8.73 13.96
C ALA A 149 -12.78 7.90 12.72
N THR A 150 -12.54 8.57 11.59
CA THR A 150 -12.12 7.94 10.33
C THR A 150 -10.75 7.26 10.46
N ASP A 151 -9.75 7.93 11.04
CA ASP A 151 -8.39 7.41 11.21
C ASP A 151 -8.40 6.07 11.98
N ARG A 152 -9.22 5.96 13.03
CA ARG A 152 -9.41 4.71 13.78
C ARG A 152 -9.87 3.57 12.88
N VAL A 153 -10.90 3.80 12.07
CA VAL A 153 -11.48 2.77 11.19
C VAL A 153 -10.51 2.41 10.06
N PHE A 154 -9.85 3.40 9.46
CA PHE A 154 -8.87 3.19 8.40
C PHE A 154 -7.65 2.41 8.92
N ASN A 155 -7.15 2.72 10.11
CA ASN A 155 -6.07 1.96 10.71
C ASN A 155 -6.49 0.53 11.06
N ARG A 156 -7.73 0.29 11.51
CA ARG A 156 -8.27 -1.08 11.67
C ARG A 156 -8.33 -1.80 10.32
N PHE A 157 -8.81 -1.14 9.27
CA PHE A 157 -8.90 -1.69 7.91
C PHE A 157 -7.53 -2.13 7.39
N ARG A 158 -6.47 -1.34 7.62
CA ARG A 158 -5.08 -1.70 7.24
C ARG A 158 -4.60 -3.01 7.86
N THR A 159 -5.11 -3.39 9.02
CA THR A 159 -4.66 -4.61 9.71
C THR A 159 -5.09 -5.92 9.04
N ALA A 160 -5.96 -5.89 8.03
CA ALA A 160 -6.36 -7.08 7.28
C ALA A 160 -5.55 -7.28 5.98
N PHE A 161 -4.45 -6.53 5.80
CA PHE A 161 -3.63 -6.54 4.59
C PHE A 161 -2.14 -6.71 4.91
N LEU A 162 -1.46 -7.56 4.16
CA LEU A 162 -0.04 -7.90 4.28
C LEU A 162 0.83 -7.20 3.23
N GLY A 163 0.26 -6.89 2.06
CA GLY A 163 0.96 -6.19 0.99
C GLY A 163 1.32 -4.74 1.34
N LYS A 164 1.98 -4.05 0.40
CA LYS A 164 2.26 -2.62 0.53
C LYS A 164 0.94 -1.87 0.72
N SER A 165 0.88 -1.01 1.74
CA SER A 165 -0.24 -0.12 2.01
C SER A 165 0.27 1.22 2.53
N SER A 166 -0.37 2.31 2.13
CA SER A 166 -0.04 3.64 2.63
C SER A 166 -0.27 3.73 4.15
N PRO A 167 0.36 4.70 4.84
CA PRO A 167 -0.17 5.21 6.09
C PRO A 167 -1.61 5.72 5.92
N VAL A 168 -2.33 5.88 7.03
CA VAL A 168 -3.50 6.77 7.03
C VAL A 168 -2.97 8.19 7.15
N HIS A 169 -3.24 9.00 6.14
CA HIS A 169 -2.65 10.33 6.02
C HIS A 169 -3.47 11.26 5.16
N LEU A 170 -3.34 12.56 5.41
CA LEU A 170 -4.12 13.60 4.76
C LEU A 170 -3.30 14.23 3.64
N PHE A 171 -3.82 14.18 2.42
CA PHE A 171 -3.31 14.93 1.29
C PHE A 171 -3.94 16.33 1.30
N TRP A 172 -3.09 17.34 1.30
CA TRP A 172 -3.53 18.73 1.29
C TRP A 172 -3.91 19.22 -0.12
N GLY A 173 -3.59 18.46 -1.18
CA GLY A 173 -4.00 18.75 -2.56
C GLY A 173 -5.52 18.80 -2.68
N ALA A 174 -6.19 17.68 -2.43
CA ALA A 174 -7.66 17.57 -2.47
C ALA A 174 -8.34 17.68 -1.09
N LEU A 175 -7.58 17.91 -0.01
CA LEU A 175 -8.06 17.91 1.38
C LEU A 175 -8.78 16.60 1.75
N ASP A 176 -8.08 15.49 1.55
CA ASP A 176 -8.61 14.15 1.77
C ASP A 176 -7.75 13.34 2.73
N LEU A 177 -8.39 12.64 3.67
CA LEU A 177 -7.74 11.61 4.46
C LEU A 177 -7.85 10.28 3.69
N ALA A 178 -6.72 9.65 3.36
CA ALA A 178 -6.71 8.47 2.49
C ALA A 178 -5.97 7.28 3.09
N VAL A 179 -6.34 6.11 2.60
CA VAL A 179 -5.62 4.84 2.77
C VAL A 179 -5.67 4.02 1.48
N THR A 180 -4.51 3.55 1.05
CA THR A 180 -4.37 2.84 -0.23
C THR A 180 -3.71 1.48 -0.03
N ARG A 181 -4.24 0.46 -0.72
CA ARG A 181 -3.68 -0.89 -0.82
C ARG A 181 -3.16 -1.12 -2.25
N PHE A 182 -2.10 -1.90 -2.37
CA PHE A 182 -1.40 -2.13 -3.63
C PHE A 182 -1.39 -3.62 -3.96
N SER A 183 -1.66 -3.98 -5.22
CA SER A 183 -1.61 -5.38 -5.67
C SER A 183 -0.18 -5.93 -5.78
N GLY A 184 0.81 -5.03 -5.85
CA GLY A 184 2.21 -5.34 -6.16
C GLY A 184 2.54 -5.28 -7.65
N ARG A 185 1.52 -5.20 -8.53
CA ARG A 185 1.71 -5.08 -9.98
C ARG A 185 1.84 -3.61 -10.43
N ARG A 186 2.40 -3.41 -11.62
CA ARG A 186 2.52 -2.11 -12.29
C ARG A 186 1.18 -1.73 -12.93
N ALA A 187 0.84 -0.45 -12.91
CA ALA A 187 -0.31 0.08 -13.64
C ALA A 187 0.12 0.70 -14.99
N PRO A 188 -0.83 0.93 -15.90
CA PRO A 188 -0.63 1.85 -17.03
C PRO A 188 -0.21 3.24 -16.56
N LEU A 189 0.35 4.05 -17.46
CA LEU A 189 0.72 5.43 -17.14
C LEU A 189 -0.54 6.28 -16.91
N HIS A 190 -0.54 7.05 -15.82
CA HIS A 190 -1.64 7.98 -15.52
C HIS A 190 -1.76 9.06 -16.61
N PRO A 191 -2.98 9.38 -17.08
CA PRO A 191 -3.18 10.35 -18.16
C PRO A 191 -2.79 11.78 -17.78
N GLY A 192 -2.63 12.08 -16.48
CA GLY A 192 -2.34 13.43 -16.00
C GLY A 192 -3.57 14.34 -16.06
N GLY A 193 -3.34 15.65 -16.17
CA GLY A 193 -4.41 16.64 -16.38
C GLY A 193 -5.14 17.08 -15.11
N ILE A 194 -4.59 16.79 -13.93
CA ILE A 194 -5.12 17.28 -12.66
C ILE A 194 -4.82 18.79 -12.56
N PRO A 195 -5.82 19.66 -12.26
CA PRO A 195 -5.64 21.11 -12.27
C PRO A 195 -4.46 21.58 -11.41
N ALA A 196 -3.56 22.37 -11.98
CA ALA A 196 -2.41 22.94 -11.27
C ALA A 196 -1.53 21.90 -10.53
N LEU A 197 -1.54 20.64 -10.96
CA LEU A 197 -0.64 19.59 -10.47
C LEU A 197 0.25 19.12 -11.64
N PRO A 198 1.58 19.07 -11.46
CA PRO A 198 2.45 18.49 -12.49
C PRO A 198 2.10 17.04 -12.81
N ASP A 199 2.07 16.68 -14.10
CA ASP A 199 1.65 15.35 -14.54
C ASP A 199 2.56 14.23 -14.01
N ASP A 200 3.86 14.49 -13.86
CA ASP A 200 4.83 13.53 -13.34
C ASP A 200 4.53 13.12 -11.89
N VAL A 201 3.97 14.03 -11.08
CA VAL A 201 3.49 13.75 -9.73
C VAL A 201 2.34 12.74 -9.78
N ALA A 202 1.34 12.98 -10.64
CA ALA A 202 0.21 12.05 -10.79
C ALA A 202 0.65 10.70 -11.37
N GLN A 203 1.58 10.72 -12.33
CA GLN A 203 2.11 9.50 -12.95
C GLN A 203 2.92 8.65 -11.98
N GLU A 204 3.69 9.25 -11.07
CA GLU A 204 4.40 8.53 -10.00
C GLU A 204 3.43 8.04 -8.91
N ALA A 205 2.44 8.85 -8.54
CA ALA A 205 1.42 8.47 -7.56
C ALA A 205 0.63 7.22 -7.96
N TYR A 206 0.44 7.00 -9.26
CA TYR A 206 -0.36 5.92 -9.82
C TYR A 206 0.43 4.93 -10.69
N ASP A 207 1.75 4.75 -10.47
CA ASP A 207 2.57 3.79 -11.24
C ASP A 207 2.30 2.30 -10.90
N ARG A 208 1.46 2.04 -9.89
CA ARG A 208 1.03 0.70 -9.43
C ARG A 208 -0.47 0.54 -9.44
N GLU A 209 -0.89 -0.72 -9.52
CA GLU A 209 -2.30 -1.04 -9.32
C GLU A 209 -2.69 -0.82 -7.86
N VAL A 210 -3.75 -0.03 -7.66
CA VAL A 210 -4.21 0.39 -6.34
C VAL A 210 -5.71 0.20 -6.15
N SER A 211 -6.09 0.03 -4.89
CA SER A 211 -7.42 0.22 -4.35
C SER A 211 -7.26 1.26 -3.25
N SER A 212 -7.86 2.43 -3.45
CA SER A 212 -7.76 3.57 -2.55
C SER A 212 -9.12 3.90 -1.99
N ALA A 213 -9.17 4.27 -0.72
CA ALA A 213 -10.36 4.82 -0.10
C ALA A 213 -10.00 6.01 0.77
N GLY A 214 -10.92 6.96 0.89
CA GLY A 214 -10.66 8.16 1.66
C GLY A 214 -11.91 8.86 2.16
N PHE A 215 -11.70 10.04 2.73
CA PHE A 215 -12.73 10.89 3.31
C PHE A 215 -12.49 12.35 2.93
N TRP A 216 -13.54 12.99 2.42
CA TRP A 216 -13.58 14.43 2.18
C TRP A 216 -14.53 15.12 3.18
N PRO A 217 -14.16 16.30 3.70
CA PRO A 217 -15.10 17.16 4.43
C PRO A 217 -16.19 17.76 3.53
N GLY A 218 -16.05 17.61 2.21
CA GLY A 218 -16.83 18.24 1.14
C GLY A 218 -15.91 19.00 0.18
N GLY A 219 -16.44 19.43 -0.97
CA GLY A 219 -15.67 20.04 -2.05
C GLY A 219 -15.39 19.07 -3.20
N GLY A 220 -14.61 19.50 -4.20
CA GLY A 220 -14.09 18.60 -5.24
C GLY A 220 -15.14 17.93 -6.15
N GLY A 221 -16.36 18.47 -6.22
CA GLY A 221 -17.45 17.90 -7.04
C GLY A 221 -18.66 17.41 -6.24
N ILE A 222 -18.58 17.42 -4.90
CA ILE A 222 -19.71 17.15 -4.00
C ILE A 222 -19.84 18.24 -2.93
N GLU A 223 -21.06 18.59 -2.56
CA GLU A 223 -21.37 19.64 -1.56
C GLU A 223 -21.74 19.06 -0.18
N TYR A 224 -21.21 17.88 0.14
CA TYR A 224 -21.42 17.22 1.42
C TYR A 224 -20.19 16.38 1.79
N PRO A 225 -19.95 16.12 3.09
CA PRO A 225 -18.87 15.24 3.51
C PRO A 225 -19.18 13.79 3.09
N ALA A 226 -18.16 13.08 2.59
CA ALA A 226 -18.34 11.72 2.11
C ALA A 226 -17.06 10.90 2.20
N PHE A 227 -17.24 9.58 2.27
CA PHE A 227 -16.21 8.62 2.00
C PHE A 227 -16.23 8.26 0.52
N TYR A 228 -15.06 7.93 -0.01
CA TYR A 228 -14.92 7.49 -1.39
C TYR A 228 -14.02 6.27 -1.50
N ALA A 229 -14.14 5.56 -2.62
CA ALA A 229 -13.24 4.48 -2.96
C ALA A 229 -13.13 4.29 -4.49
N TYR A 230 -11.91 4.11 -4.97
CA TYR A 230 -11.61 3.86 -6.38
C TYR A 230 -10.50 2.83 -6.55
N ALA A 231 -10.36 2.34 -7.77
CA ALA A 231 -9.25 1.49 -8.17
C ALA A 231 -8.56 2.11 -9.39
N TYR A 232 -7.23 2.03 -9.44
CA TYR A 232 -6.46 2.45 -10.60
C TYR A 232 -5.50 1.33 -11.03
N PRO A 233 -5.53 0.91 -12.32
CA PRO A 233 -6.60 1.18 -13.27
C PRO A 233 -7.92 0.56 -12.77
N ALA A 234 -9.06 1.17 -13.10
CA ALA A 234 -10.35 0.62 -12.72
C ALA A 234 -10.60 -0.70 -13.48
N PRO A 235 -10.84 -1.84 -12.78
CA PRO A 235 -11.24 -3.08 -13.44
C PRO A 235 -12.55 -2.90 -14.22
N GLY A 236 -12.72 -3.61 -15.35
CA GLY A 236 -13.81 -3.33 -16.30
C GLY A 236 -15.23 -3.34 -15.71
N SER A 237 -15.52 -4.25 -14.77
CA SER A 237 -16.84 -4.33 -14.11
C SER A 237 -16.90 -3.62 -12.76
N TYR A 238 -15.88 -2.86 -12.37
CA TYR A 238 -15.77 -2.26 -11.03
C TYR A 238 -16.91 -1.28 -10.76
N ARG A 239 -17.25 -0.43 -11.73
CA ARG A 239 -18.40 0.49 -11.69
C ARG A 239 -19.74 -0.19 -11.37
N ALA A 240 -19.90 -1.46 -11.77
CA ALA A 240 -21.14 -2.22 -11.59
C ALA A 240 -21.11 -3.14 -10.36
N ALA A 241 -20.04 -3.10 -9.56
CA ALA A 241 -19.93 -3.95 -8.39
C ALA A 241 -20.95 -3.57 -7.31
N SER A 242 -21.49 -4.58 -6.63
CA SER A 242 -22.36 -4.35 -5.48
C SER A 242 -21.53 -3.98 -4.26
N VAL A 243 -21.63 -2.73 -3.82
CA VAL A 243 -20.93 -2.22 -2.64
C VAL A 243 -21.89 -2.10 -1.46
N LYS A 244 -21.34 -2.09 -0.26
CA LYS A 244 -22.06 -1.93 1.01
C LYS A 244 -21.63 -0.62 1.68
N PRO A 245 -22.39 -0.10 2.64
CA PRO A 245 -23.79 -0.42 2.95
C PRO A 245 -24.73 0.06 1.83
N GLU A 246 -26.05 -0.11 2.00
CA GLU A 246 -27.07 0.29 1.00
C GLU A 246 -27.00 1.78 0.59
N GLY A 247 -26.44 2.64 1.45
CA GLY A 247 -26.22 4.06 1.16
C GLY A 247 -24.99 4.36 0.28
N ALA A 248 -24.18 3.37 -0.09
CA ALA A 248 -23.04 3.54 -0.98
C ALA A 248 -23.47 3.41 -2.45
N PHE A 249 -22.93 4.25 -3.32
CA PHE A 249 -23.30 4.30 -4.74
C PHE A 249 -22.11 4.71 -5.63
N TRP A 250 -22.22 4.47 -6.94
CA TRP A 250 -21.21 4.93 -7.91
C TRP A 250 -21.49 6.38 -8.36
N HIS A 251 -20.49 7.26 -8.27
CA HIS A 251 -20.58 8.64 -8.70
C HIS A 251 -19.94 8.83 -10.07
N GLU A 252 -20.75 9.02 -11.12
CA GLU A 252 -20.29 9.03 -12.53
C GLU A 252 -19.19 10.06 -12.82
N THR A 253 -19.34 11.30 -12.33
CA THR A 253 -18.39 12.39 -12.62
C THR A 253 -17.04 12.17 -11.94
N LEU A 254 -17.04 11.56 -10.76
CA LEU A 254 -15.81 11.27 -10.02
C LEU A 254 -15.20 9.96 -10.51
N SER A 255 -16.01 9.06 -11.06
CA SER A 255 -15.63 7.68 -11.40
C SER A 255 -15.16 6.89 -10.17
N GLU A 256 -15.87 7.06 -9.06
CA GLU A 256 -15.57 6.42 -7.79
C GLU A 256 -16.85 5.96 -7.08
N PHE A 257 -16.72 5.03 -6.14
CA PHE A 257 -17.77 4.77 -5.17
C PHE A 257 -17.79 5.86 -4.10
N VAL A 258 -18.98 6.30 -3.71
CA VAL A 258 -19.21 7.32 -2.69
C VAL A 258 -20.17 6.77 -1.64
N LEU A 259 -19.85 7.02 -0.37
CA LEU A 259 -20.73 6.80 0.77
C LEU A 259 -20.88 8.12 1.54
N PRO A 260 -22.07 8.73 1.58
CA PRO A 260 -22.30 9.96 2.34
C PRO A 260 -21.92 9.77 3.82
N TYR A 261 -21.22 10.75 4.38
CA TYR A 261 -20.79 10.69 5.78
C TYR A 261 -21.98 10.56 6.75
N GLU A 262 -23.11 11.20 6.44
CA GLU A 262 -24.34 11.10 7.21
C GLU A 262 -24.87 9.66 7.32
N ALA A 263 -24.71 8.85 6.26
CA ALA A 263 -25.12 7.44 6.28
C ALA A 263 -24.29 6.61 7.26
N VAL A 264 -23.01 6.96 7.44
CA VAL A 264 -22.14 6.37 8.48
C VAL A 264 -22.52 6.91 9.86
N GLN A 265 -22.64 8.23 9.98
CA GLN A 265 -22.90 8.91 11.26
C GLN A 265 -24.25 8.53 11.88
N SER A 266 -25.27 8.26 11.07
CA SER A 266 -26.60 7.85 11.51
C SER A 266 -26.78 6.33 11.67
N ALA A 267 -25.77 5.53 11.30
CA ALA A 267 -25.84 4.07 11.44
C ALA A 267 -25.86 3.63 12.90
N ALA A 268 -26.45 2.46 13.17
CA ALA A 268 -26.45 1.86 14.51
C ALA A 268 -25.04 1.55 15.02
N ASP A 269 -24.14 1.16 14.11
CA ASP A 269 -22.70 1.04 14.33
C ASP A 269 -21.96 1.74 13.19
N PRO A 270 -21.57 3.02 13.37
CA PRO A 270 -20.86 3.78 12.35
C PRO A 270 -19.52 3.18 11.93
N ASP A 271 -18.78 2.60 12.87
CA ASP A 271 -17.46 2.03 12.57
C ASP A 271 -17.61 0.79 11.67
N GLU A 272 -18.61 -0.05 11.92
CA GLU A 272 -18.92 -1.20 11.07
C GLU A 272 -19.55 -0.79 9.72
N ALA A 273 -20.35 0.28 9.67
CA ALA A 273 -20.88 0.81 8.42
C ALA A 273 -19.75 1.28 7.48
N LEU A 274 -18.80 2.05 8.00
CA LEU A 274 -17.62 2.47 7.22
C LEU A 274 -16.73 1.28 6.87
N MET A 275 -16.49 0.35 7.80
CA MET A 275 -15.72 -0.86 7.51
C MET A 275 -16.34 -1.69 6.38
N ALA A 276 -17.67 -1.84 6.36
CA ALA A 276 -18.38 -2.55 5.29
C ALA A 276 -18.17 -1.89 3.92
N PHE A 277 -18.12 -0.57 3.86
CA PHE A 277 -17.76 0.17 2.65
C PHE A 277 -16.33 -0.11 2.21
N LEU A 278 -15.35 0.10 3.10
CA LEU A 278 -13.94 -0.13 2.80
C LEU A 278 -13.67 -1.56 2.33
N VAL A 279 -14.27 -2.56 2.99
CA VAL A 279 -14.12 -3.97 2.64
C VAL A 279 -14.78 -4.27 1.29
N SER A 280 -16.05 -3.91 1.10
CA SER A 280 -16.77 -4.27 -0.13
C SER A 280 -16.21 -3.61 -1.39
N THR A 281 -15.73 -2.37 -1.32
CA THR A 281 -15.07 -1.70 -2.45
C THR A 281 -13.70 -2.29 -2.75
N TYR A 282 -12.91 -2.61 -1.72
CA TYR A 282 -11.64 -3.32 -1.88
C TYR A 282 -11.82 -4.72 -2.47
N GLU A 283 -12.78 -5.51 -1.98
CA GLU A 283 -13.05 -6.85 -2.49
C GLU A 283 -13.44 -6.80 -3.97
N ALA A 284 -14.31 -5.86 -4.34
CA ALA A 284 -14.65 -5.62 -5.74
C ALA A 284 -13.41 -5.29 -6.60
N ALA A 285 -12.51 -4.44 -6.10
CA ALA A 285 -11.30 -4.07 -6.83
C ALA A 285 -10.33 -5.27 -6.96
N ALA A 286 -10.12 -6.01 -5.87
CA ALA A 286 -9.20 -7.13 -5.81
C ALA A 286 -9.69 -8.34 -6.64
N ASP A 287 -10.98 -8.69 -6.54
CA ASP A 287 -11.57 -9.82 -7.27
C ASP A 287 -11.62 -9.54 -8.77
N LEU A 288 -12.15 -8.37 -9.17
CA LEU A 288 -12.24 -8.01 -10.59
C LEU A 288 -10.88 -7.69 -11.20
N GLY A 289 -9.94 -7.20 -10.38
CA GLY A 289 -8.55 -6.99 -10.77
C GLY A 289 -7.74 -8.29 -10.78
N GLY A 290 -8.24 -9.41 -10.26
CA GLY A 290 -7.49 -10.67 -10.16
C GLY A 290 -6.22 -10.52 -9.31
N TRP A 291 -6.33 -9.87 -8.15
CA TRP A 291 -5.23 -9.73 -7.19
C TRP A 291 -4.99 -11.08 -6.48
N ASP A 292 -3.75 -11.33 -6.05
CA ASP A 292 -3.42 -12.52 -5.27
C ASP A 292 -3.83 -12.31 -3.80
N ARG A 293 -5.12 -12.47 -3.52
CA ARG A 293 -5.72 -12.20 -2.21
C ARG A 293 -5.15 -13.09 -1.12
N ASP A 294 -4.77 -14.32 -1.43
CA ASP A 294 -4.16 -15.24 -0.46
C ASP A 294 -2.80 -14.72 0.04
N LEU A 295 -2.00 -14.10 -0.84
CA LEU A 295 -0.73 -13.45 -0.45
C LEU A 295 -0.92 -12.08 0.20
N LEU A 296 -2.02 -11.38 -0.12
CA LEU A 296 -2.21 -9.99 0.25
C LEU A 296 -3.05 -9.80 1.52
N GLU A 297 -3.89 -10.76 1.88
CA GLU A 297 -4.88 -10.62 2.96
C GLU A 297 -4.54 -11.45 4.18
N CYS A 298 -5.07 -11.00 5.32
CA CYS A 298 -5.03 -11.77 6.54
C CYS A 298 -6.25 -11.44 7.41
N SER A 299 -6.45 -12.24 8.46
CA SER A 299 -7.45 -11.91 9.47
C SER A 299 -7.14 -10.54 10.11
N PRO A 300 -8.18 -9.70 10.38
CA PRO A 300 -8.00 -8.43 11.05
C PRO A 300 -7.19 -8.55 12.35
N GLY A 301 -6.29 -7.60 12.56
CA GLY A 301 -5.40 -7.57 13.72
C GLY A 301 -6.17 -7.40 15.04
N LYS A 302 -5.66 -8.02 16.10
CA LYS A 302 -6.21 -7.91 17.46
C LYS A 302 -5.15 -7.38 18.43
N PRO A 303 -5.50 -6.46 19.35
CA PRO A 303 -4.55 -5.95 20.33
C PRO A 303 -3.86 -7.07 21.12
N ARG A 304 -2.53 -6.98 21.25
CA ARG A 304 -1.67 -7.95 21.96
C ARG A 304 -1.64 -9.36 21.37
N GLN A 305 -2.08 -9.55 20.12
CA GLN A 305 -2.00 -10.83 19.42
C GLN A 305 -1.11 -10.68 18.20
N VAL A 306 0.10 -11.24 18.29
CA VAL A 306 1.02 -11.34 17.15
C VAL A 306 0.45 -12.37 16.17
N ARG A 307 0.45 -12.04 14.88
CA ARG A 307 0.00 -13.00 13.85
C ARG A 307 0.97 -14.18 13.74
N PRO A 308 0.49 -15.40 13.53
CA PRO A 308 1.36 -16.51 13.17
C PRO A 308 2.17 -16.17 11.92
N PRO A 309 3.45 -16.53 11.85
CA PRO A 309 4.26 -16.28 10.66
C PRO A 309 3.77 -17.17 9.50
N ASP A 310 3.59 -16.56 8.33
CA ASP A 310 3.32 -17.25 7.06
C ASP A 310 4.53 -17.11 6.11
N ALA A 311 5.71 -17.36 6.67
CA ALA A 311 6.93 -17.38 5.89
C ALA A 311 7.05 -18.76 5.24
N VAL A 312 7.47 -18.79 3.96
CA VAL A 312 7.99 -20.01 3.35
C VAL A 312 9.11 -20.50 4.27
N GLN A 313 8.87 -21.63 4.93
CA GLN A 313 9.92 -22.24 5.72
C GLN A 313 11.05 -22.56 4.76
N ALA A 314 12.24 -22.07 5.08
CA ALA A 314 13.44 -22.57 4.41
C ALA A 314 13.35 -24.08 4.49
N VAL A 315 13.37 -24.74 3.33
CA VAL A 315 13.64 -26.18 3.29
C VAL A 315 14.95 -26.30 4.05
N ALA A 316 14.90 -26.85 5.26
CA ALA A 316 16.11 -27.08 6.03
C ALA A 316 17.07 -27.77 5.06
N ALA A 317 18.27 -27.21 4.86
CA ALA A 317 19.34 -27.91 4.17
C ALA A 317 19.31 -29.36 4.66
N PRO A 318 19.23 -30.35 3.75
CA PRO A 318 18.63 -31.64 4.04
C PRO A 318 19.14 -32.14 5.38
N MET A 319 18.21 -32.19 6.35
CA MET A 319 18.43 -32.87 7.61
C MET A 319 19.00 -34.24 7.23
N HIS A 320 20.21 -34.55 7.70
CA HIS A 320 20.76 -35.90 7.64
C HIS A 320 19.87 -36.79 8.51
N GLY A 321 18.73 -37.19 7.96
CA GLY A 321 17.76 -38.12 8.51
C GLY A 321 17.52 -39.22 7.48
N LYS A 322 17.07 -40.38 7.94
CA LYS A 322 16.96 -41.68 7.24
C LYS A 322 16.18 -41.72 5.90
N GLU A 323 15.78 -40.58 5.34
CA GLU A 323 14.98 -40.44 4.12
C GLU A 323 15.67 -39.53 3.08
N ALA A 324 17.01 -39.59 3.00
CA ALA A 324 17.79 -38.91 1.96
C ALA A 324 17.88 -39.76 0.68
N VAL A 325 18.01 -39.09 -0.47
CA VAL A 325 18.32 -39.79 -1.72
C VAL A 325 19.80 -40.18 -1.68
N GLU A 326 20.07 -41.47 -1.80
CA GLU A 326 21.43 -42.01 -1.87
C GLU A 326 21.82 -42.23 -3.33
N ARG A 327 23.05 -41.83 -3.69
CA ARG A 327 23.64 -42.07 -5.00
C ARG A 327 24.63 -43.22 -4.90
N GLU A 328 24.41 -44.27 -5.69
CA GLU A 328 25.33 -45.39 -5.86
C GLU A 328 25.94 -45.34 -7.25
N ASP A 329 27.27 -45.18 -7.30
CA ASP A 329 28.02 -45.00 -8.53
C ASP A 329 28.84 -46.25 -8.90
N GLY A 330 28.77 -46.63 -10.17
CA GLY A 330 29.66 -47.61 -10.80
C GLY A 330 30.43 -47.00 -11.98
N PRO A 331 31.33 -47.77 -12.61
CA PRO A 331 32.24 -47.25 -13.65
C PRO A 331 31.50 -46.79 -14.92
N THR A 332 30.38 -47.43 -15.28
CA THR A 332 29.61 -47.12 -16.50
C THR A 332 28.15 -46.85 -16.24
N LYS A 333 27.65 -47.14 -15.03
CA LYS A 333 26.25 -47.00 -14.62
C LYS A 333 26.19 -46.59 -13.16
N GLY A 334 25.09 -45.97 -12.76
CA GLY A 334 24.79 -45.69 -11.36
C GLY A 334 23.30 -45.58 -11.13
N ARG A 335 22.91 -45.34 -9.89
CA ARG A 335 21.52 -45.17 -9.49
C ARG A 335 21.36 -44.20 -8.34
N TYR A 336 20.20 -43.58 -8.28
CA TYR A 336 19.70 -42.84 -7.12
C TYR A 336 18.60 -43.67 -6.48
N ARG A 337 18.69 -43.93 -5.18
CA ARG A 337 17.67 -44.66 -4.44
C ARG A 337 17.15 -43.88 -3.24
N LEU A 338 15.90 -44.13 -2.87
CA LEU A 338 15.29 -43.60 -1.66
C LEU A 338 14.41 -44.67 -1.02
N VAL A 339 14.67 -44.98 0.26
CA VAL A 339 13.90 -45.94 1.03
C VAL A 339 13.02 -45.20 2.03
N ILE A 340 11.71 -45.43 1.98
CA ILE A 340 10.71 -44.89 2.93
C ILE A 340 9.85 -46.04 3.41
N ASP A 341 9.71 -46.19 4.73
CA ASP A 341 8.89 -47.25 5.37
C ASP A 341 9.19 -48.67 4.85
N GLY A 342 10.44 -48.93 4.44
CA GLY A 342 10.89 -50.22 3.88
C GLY A 342 10.60 -50.44 2.39
N ALA A 343 9.97 -49.49 1.70
CA ALA A 343 9.79 -49.51 0.25
C ALA A 343 10.87 -48.65 -0.44
N GLU A 344 11.49 -49.19 -1.49
CA GLU A 344 12.57 -48.52 -2.24
C GLU A 344 12.05 -47.96 -3.56
N ALA A 345 12.33 -46.68 -3.82
CA ALA A 345 12.19 -46.07 -5.14
C ALA A 345 13.59 -45.86 -5.74
N GLU A 346 13.71 -46.00 -7.06
CA GLU A 346 14.99 -45.98 -7.76
C GLU A 346 14.92 -45.18 -9.06
N MET A 347 16.04 -44.54 -9.42
CA MET A 347 16.29 -43.97 -10.73
C MET A 347 17.69 -44.38 -11.21
N THR A 348 17.79 -45.03 -12.35
CA THR A 348 19.06 -45.48 -12.93
C THR A 348 19.58 -44.54 -14.01
N TYR A 349 20.90 -44.52 -14.16
CA TYR A 349 21.56 -43.81 -15.25
C TYR A 349 22.78 -44.57 -15.78
N SER A 350 23.11 -44.28 -17.03
CA SER A 350 24.32 -44.76 -17.71
C SER A 350 25.23 -43.58 -18.06
N ARG A 351 26.56 -43.77 -17.97
CA ARG A 351 27.55 -42.74 -18.32
C ARG A 351 27.93 -42.87 -19.81
N ALA A 352 27.92 -41.76 -20.52
CA ALA A 352 28.28 -41.67 -21.93
C ALA A 352 29.49 -40.73 -22.10
N GLY A 353 30.69 -41.24 -21.82
CA GLY A 353 31.90 -40.43 -21.72
C GLY A 353 32.00 -39.69 -20.37
N GLU A 354 32.90 -38.71 -20.29
CA GLU A 354 33.21 -38.02 -19.03
C GLU A 354 32.20 -36.91 -18.68
N GLY A 355 31.47 -36.37 -19.66
CA GLY A 355 30.62 -35.18 -19.48
C GLY A 355 29.11 -35.40 -19.61
N LEU A 356 28.64 -36.64 -19.74
CA LEU A 356 27.23 -36.93 -20.02
C LEU A 356 26.72 -38.15 -19.24
N ILE A 357 25.57 -37.98 -18.59
CA ILE A 357 24.81 -39.08 -17.99
C ILE A 357 23.43 -39.18 -18.65
N ILE A 358 22.96 -40.41 -18.83
CA ILE A 358 21.69 -40.73 -19.47
C ILE A 358 20.76 -41.33 -18.41
N ILE A 359 19.68 -40.65 -18.08
CA ILE A 359 18.66 -41.19 -17.16
C ILE A 359 17.75 -42.12 -17.98
N ASP A 360 17.84 -43.42 -17.73
CA ASP A 360 17.19 -44.45 -18.55
C ASP A 360 15.94 -45.05 -17.89
N HIS A 361 15.86 -45.08 -16.55
CA HIS A 361 14.70 -45.62 -15.83
C HIS A 361 14.40 -44.86 -14.53
N THR A 362 13.13 -44.82 -14.14
CA THR A 362 12.67 -44.31 -12.84
C THR A 362 11.48 -45.14 -12.38
N GLU A 363 11.61 -45.78 -11.22
CA GLU A 363 10.57 -46.61 -10.62
C GLU A 363 10.21 -46.12 -9.22
N VAL A 364 8.91 -45.95 -8.97
CA VAL A 364 8.36 -45.61 -7.66
C VAL A 364 7.28 -46.65 -7.33
N PRO A 365 7.45 -47.45 -6.26
CA PRO A 365 6.45 -48.41 -5.82
C PRO A 365 5.08 -47.77 -5.61
N ALA A 366 4.01 -48.53 -5.82
CA ALA A 366 2.64 -48.04 -5.67
C ALA A 366 2.38 -47.42 -4.29
N ALA A 367 2.96 -47.98 -3.22
CA ALA A 367 2.87 -47.47 -1.86
C ALA A 367 3.46 -46.06 -1.66
N LEU A 368 4.34 -45.63 -2.55
CA LEU A 368 5.06 -44.34 -2.49
C LEU A 368 4.57 -43.33 -3.54
N ARG A 369 3.57 -43.68 -4.36
CA ARG A 369 2.98 -42.76 -5.36
C ARG A 369 2.27 -41.58 -4.67
N GLY A 370 2.19 -40.45 -5.37
CA GLY A 370 1.57 -39.22 -4.85
C GLY A 370 2.45 -38.41 -3.89
N ARG A 371 3.57 -38.96 -3.40
CA ARG A 371 4.49 -38.29 -2.45
C ARG A 371 5.67 -37.57 -3.13
N LYS A 372 5.59 -37.32 -4.44
CA LYS A 372 6.64 -36.68 -5.27
C LYS A 372 8.03 -37.35 -5.19
N ILE A 373 8.10 -38.64 -4.86
CA ILE A 373 9.39 -39.36 -4.71
C ILE A 373 10.22 -39.37 -5.99
N GLY A 374 9.60 -39.67 -7.15
CA GLY A 374 10.32 -39.64 -8.42
C GLY A 374 10.87 -38.25 -8.77
N GLU A 375 10.16 -37.17 -8.41
CA GLU A 375 10.66 -35.79 -8.61
C GLU A 375 11.91 -35.54 -7.76
N ARG A 376 11.94 -36.04 -6.51
CA ARG A 376 13.10 -35.92 -5.62
C ARG A 376 14.34 -36.61 -6.19
N LEU A 377 14.18 -37.80 -6.78
CA LEU A 377 15.27 -38.52 -7.44
C LEU A 377 15.85 -37.73 -8.63
N VAL A 378 14.98 -37.18 -9.48
CA VAL A 378 15.39 -36.37 -10.64
C VAL A 378 16.06 -35.07 -10.18
N ARG A 379 15.49 -34.38 -9.19
CA ARG A 379 16.04 -33.15 -8.62
C ARG A 379 17.46 -33.36 -8.07
N GLN A 380 17.67 -34.44 -7.31
CA GLN A 380 19.00 -34.77 -6.79
C GLN A 380 20.01 -34.98 -7.93
N ALA A 381 19.62 -35.65 -9.01
CA ALA A 381 20.50 -35.82 -10.16
C ALA A 381 20.83 -34.51 -10.88
N ILE A 382 19.88 -33.58 -10.98
CA ILE A 382 20.12 -32.24 -11.54
C ILE A 382 21.12 -31.45 -10.68
N GLU A 383 20.97 -31.47 -9.36
CA GLU A 383 21.89 -30.82 -8.43
C GLU A 383 23.30 -31.43 -8.51
N ASP A 384 23.39 -32.75 -8.59
CA ASP A 384 24.64 -33.47 -8.77
C ASP A 384 25.28 -33.16 -10.13
N ALA A 385 24.49 -33.05 -11.20
CA ALA A 385 24.99 -32.70 -12.52
C ALA A 385 25.60 -31.29 -12.55
N ARG A 386 24.97 -30.32 -11.88
CA ARG A 386 25.53 -28.96 -11.69
C ARG A 386 26.84 -28.99 -10.93
N ARG A 387 26.91 -29.80 -9.87
CA ARG A 387 28.08 -29.93 -9.01
C ARG A 387 29.25 -30.60 -9.73
N ASP A 388 28.96 -31.67 -10.47
CA ASP A 388 29.95 -32.51 -11.13
C ASP A 388 30.33 -31.95 -12.52
N GLY A 389 29.64 -30.92 -13.01
CA GLY A 389 29.88 -30.31 -14.31
C GLY A 389 29.50 -31.22 -15.49
N VAL A 390 28.54 -32.13 -15.29
CA VAL A 390 28.06 -33.07 -16.31
C VAL A 390 26.70 -32.67 -16.84
N ILE A 391 26.37 -33.09 -18.05
CA ILE A 391 25.07 -32.86 -18.67
C ILE A 391 24.19 -34.10 -18.53
N ILE A 392 22.89 -33.91 -18.37
CA ILE A 392 21.88 -34.98 -18.32
C ILE A 392 21.14 -35.11 -19.64
N MET A 393 20.96 -36.35 -20.11
CA MET A 393 20.03 -36.70 -21.18
C MET A 393 18.89 -37.59 -20.63
N PRO A 394 17.65 -37.10 -20.57
CA PRO A 394 16.54 -37.84 -19.96
C PRO A 394 15.80 -38.71 -20.99
N LEU A 395 16.18 -39.99 -21.12
CA LEU A 395 15.46 -40.93 -21.97
C LEU A 395 14.24 -41.55 -21.27
N CYS A 396 14.28 -41.66 -19.95
CA CYS A 396 13.13 -42.08 -19.16
C CYS A 396 11.96 -41.09 -19.36
N PRO A 397 10.77 -41.56 -19.78
CA PRO A 397 9.60 -40.68 -19.99
C PRO A 397 9.22 -39.88 -18.73
N PHE A 398 9.39 -40.48 -17.55
CA PHE A 398 9.12 -39.81 -16.28
C PHE A 398 10.10 -38.66 -16.04
N ALA A 399 11.42 -38.91 -16.16
CA ALA A 399 12.43 -37.88 -15.98
C ALA A 399 12.25 -36.74 -16.98
N LYS A 400 11.96 -37.06 -18.25
CA LYS A 400 11.64 -36.08 -19.28
C LYS A 400 10.46 -35.20 -18.89
N ALA A 401 9.36 -35.80 -18.44
CA ALA A 401 8.17 -35.07 -18.00
C ALA A 401 8.43 -34.18 -16.78
N GLN A 402 9.27 -34.61 -15.83
CA GLN A 402 9.64 -33.77 -14.68
C GLN A 402 10.49 -32.58 -15.11
N ILE A 403 11.50 -32.79 -15.97
CA ILE A 403 12.36 -31.72 -16.47
C ILE A 403 11.57 -30.69 -17.29
N SER A 404 10.60 -31.12 -18.11
CA SER A 404 9.74 -30.18 -18.86
C SER A 404 8.88 -29.28 -17.96
N ARG A 405 8.60 -29.69 -16.72
CA ARG A 405 7.84 -28.89 -15.74
C ARG A 405 8.70 -27.92 -14.93
N HIS A 406 10.03 -28.00 -15.05
CA HIS A 406 11.00 -27.21 -14.28
C HIS A 406 11.96 -26.49 -15.25
N PRO A 407 11.58 -25.30 -15.76
CA PRO A 407 12.40 -24.52 -16.68
C PRO A 407 13.79 -24.18 -16.13
N ASP A 408 13.92 -24.08 -14.81
CA ASP A 408 15.17 -23.83 -14.08
C ASP A 408 16.17 -24.98 -14.18
N TRP A 409 15.77 -26.20 -14.59
CA TRP A 409 16.66 -27.36 -14.71
C TRP A 409 17.35 -27.47 -16.08
N GLN A 410 16.98 -26.61 -17.04
CA GLN A 410 17.47 -26.69 -18.41
C GLN A 410 18.97 -26.32 -18.54
N ASP A 411 19.57 -25.75 -17.50
CA ASP A 411 20.98 -25.34 -17.45
C ASP A 411 21.97 -26.52 -17.54
N VAL A 412 21.56 -27.72 -17.11
CA VAL A 412 22.38 -28.94 -17.14
C VAL A 412 21.76 -30.08 -17.93
N VAL A 413 20.78 -29.79 -18.77
CA VAL A 413 20.06 -30.83 -19.52
C VAL A 413 20.21 -30.64 -21.02
N ARG A 414 20.51 -31.73 -21.72
CA ARG A 414 20.40 -31.84 -23.17
C ARG A 414 19.25 -32.78 -23.52
N MET A 415 18.22 -32.23 -24.17
CA MET A 415 17.11 -33.05 -24.69
C MET A 415 17.63 -34.06 -25.72
N ALA A 416 17.09 -35.28 -25.64
CA ALA A 416 17.36 -36.37 -26.59
C ALA A 416 16.61 -36.16 -27.92
#